data_AF-A0A2D6FBR4-F1
#
_entry.id   AF-A0A2D6FBR4-F1
#
_cell.length_a   1.000
_cell.length_b   1.000
_cell.length_c   1.000
_cell.angle_alpha   90.00
_cell.angle_beta   90.00
_cell.angle_gamma   90.00
#
_symmetry.space_group_name_H-M   'P 1'
#
loop_
_entity.id
_entity.type
_entity.pdbx_description
1 polymer ?
#
loop_
_entity_poly.entity_id
_entity_poly.type
_entity_poly.pdbx_seq_one_letter_code
_entity_poly.pdbx_strand_id
1 'polypeptide(L)'
;MAFGTLAVPPGPTLSSRMFMLLSVSSFTSCLSDPGCLVFQLLGGLSVAMVLFLIASGLTLIFGVLGIVNFAHGSMYMMGAFSSYWIVSQFADTWGSFWIALVLAPLLVALIGGAIEVVLLRRIYGRPQFHQFLLTFGLILIIADVMRMSFGGEFKSIGRPELLSGSVSVLGRPFPEYNIFLIAVALGVAVGMWLMLQRSRLGRTIRAAASDREMTSALG
;
A
#
# COMPACT_ATOMS: atom_id res chain seq x y z
N MET A 1 -3.07 -3.38 -62.34
CA MET A 1 -2.17 -2.19 -62.32
C MET A 1 -2.81 -1.21 -61.33
N ALA A 2 -2.23 -0.71 -60.25
CA ALA A 2 -0.85 -0.73 -59.75
C ALA A 2 -0.83 -0.52 -58.21
N PHE A 3 0.16 -1.15 -57.59
CA PHE A 3 0.86 -0.94 -56.32
C PHE A 3 0.57 0.31 -55.46
N GLY A 4 0.27 0.05 -54.18
CA GLY A 4 1.14 0.37 -53.04
C GLY A 4 1.39 1.83 -52.66
N THR A 5 0.98 2.22 -51.46
CA THR A 5 1.82 3.00 -50.52
C THR A 5 1.30 2.79 -49.09
N LEU A 6 2.12 2.12 -48.28
CA LEU A 6 1.97 2.01 -46.84
C LEU A 6 2.09 3.40 -46.24
N ALA A 7 1.06 3.87 -45.54
CA ALA A 7 1.18 5.04 -44.67
C ALA A 7 2.12 4.68 -43.51
N VAL A 8 3.38 5.07 -43.65
CA VAL A 8 4.38 5.03 -42.57
C VAL A 8 3.86 5.94 -41.44
N PRO A 9 3.74 5.45 -40.19
CA PRO A 9 3.33 6.31 -39.08
C PRO A 9 4.35 7.44 -38.88
N PRO A 10 3.93 8.67 -38.52
CA PRO A 10 4.84 9.79 -38.35
C PRO A 10 5.90 9.46 -37.28
N GLY A 11 7.17 9.59 -37.65
CA GLY A 11 8.28 9.40 -36.73
C GLY A 11 8.25 10.40 -35.56
N PRO A 12 8.94 10.10 -34.44
CA PRO A 12 8.89 10.93 -33.24
C PRO A 12 9.38 12.36 -33.52
N THR A 13 8.59 13.35 -33.09
CA THR A 13 8.86 14.79 -33.27
C THR A 13 10.16 15.20 -32.58
N LEU A 14 10.87 16.21 -33.10
CA LEU A 14 12.15 16.73 -32.58
C LEU A 14 12.12 17.06 -31.08
N SER A 15 10.97 17.55 -30.57
CA SER A 15 10.75 17.82 -29.14
C SER A 15 10.75 16.53 -28.28
N SER A 16 10.09 15.48 -28.76
CA SER A 16 10.07 14.17 -28.09
C SER A 16 11.45 13.51 -28.06
N ARG A 17 12.20 13.60 -29.17
CA ARG A 17 13.59 13.13 -29.25
C ARG A 17 14.51 13.91 -28.30
N MET A 18 14.35 15.23 -28.21
CA MET A 18 15.16 16.07 -27.33
C MET A 18 14.86 15.80 -25.84
N PHE A 19 13.60 15.62 -25.46
CA PHE A 19 13.21 15.20 -24.11
C PHE A 19 13.78 13.82 -23.74
N MET A 20 13.71 12.86 -24.66
CA MET A 20 14.26 11.51 -24.46
C MET A 20 15.78 11.55 -24.28
N LEU A 21 16.50 12.33 -25.11
CA LEU A 21 17.95 12.49 -25.00
C LEU A 21 18.37 13.19 -23.70
N LEU A 22 17.61 14.21 -23.26
CA LEU A 22 17.84 14.90 -21.97
C LEU A 22 17.57 13.99 -20.76
N SER A 23 16.56 13.11 -20.84
CA SER A 23 16.31 12.11 -19.79
C SER A 23 17.43 11.07 -19.72
N VAL A 24 17.94 10.63 -20.87
CA VAL A 24 19.03 9.65 -20.94
C VAL A 24 20.33 10.26 -20.43
N SER A 25 20.65 11.50 -20.80
CA SER A 25 21.86 12.19 -20.30
C SER A 25 21.78 12.53 -18.82
N SER A 26 20.60 12.92 -18.30
CA SER A 26 20.38 13.13 -16.87
C SER A 26 20.51 11.82 -16.09
N PHE A 27 20.00 10.72 -16.64
CA PHE A 27 20.14 9.40 -16.05
C PHE A 27 21.58 8.91 -16.01
N THR A 28 22.34 9.03 -17.11
CA THR A 28 23.76 8.64 -17.14
C THR A 28 24.61 9.51 -16.22
N SER A 29 24.30 10.81 -16.11
CA SER A 29 24.95 11.73 -15.17
C SER A 29 24.63 11.39 -13.71
N CYS A 30 23.41 10.92 -13.44
CA CYS A 30 23.02 10.43 -12.11
C CYS A 30 23.71 9.10 -11.78
N LEU A 31 23.91 8.23 -12.77
CA LEU A 31 24.52 6.93 -12.56
C LEU A 31 26.02 7.03 -12.25
N SER A 32 26.70 8.08 -12.71
CA SER A 32 28.10 8.36 -12.42
C SER A 32 28.33 9.13 -11.12
N ASP A 33 27.33 9.85 -10.60
CA ASP A 33 27.38 10.56 -9.32
C ASP A 33 26.92 9.65 -8.16
N PRO A 34 27.81 9.25 -7.23
CA PRO A 34 27.43 8.39 -6.11
C PRO A 34 26.35 9.02 -5.21
N GLY A 35 26.30 10.35 -5.11
CA GLY A 35 25.26 11.04 -4.34
C GLY A 35 23.88 10.92 -4.97
N CYS A 36 23.81 10.95 -6.30
CA CYS A 36 22.55 10.78 -7.04
C CYS A 36 22.05 9.33 -6.94
N LEU A 37 22.95 8.36 -7.03
CA LEU A 37 22.63 6.94 -6.92
C LEU A 37 22.06 6.60 -5.53
N VAL A 38 22.70 7.06 -4.45
CA VAL A 38 22.20 6.88 -3.08
C VAL A 38 20.84 7.54 -2.88
N PHE A 39 20.67 8.79 -3.36
CA PHE A 39 19.39 9.49 -3.27
C PHE A 39 18.25 8.72 -3.98
N GLN A 40 18.52 8.21 -5.19
CA GLN A 40 17.56 7.44 -5.96
C GLN A 40 17.23 6.10 -5.29
N LEU A 41 18.24 5.42 -4.71
CA LEU A 41 18.04 4.18 -3.94
C LEU A 41 17.20 4.42 -2.69
N LEU A 42 17.43 5.51 -1.95
CA LEU A 42 16.62 5.87 -0.79
C LEU A 42 15.19 6.23 -1.17
N GLY A 43 15.00 6.94 -2.28
CA GLY A 43 13.67 7.23 -2.83
C GLY A 43 12.93 5.96 -3.23
N GLY A 44 13.61 5.07 -3.97
CA GLY A 44 13.07 3.76 -4.36
C GLY A 44 12.75 2.87 -3.16
N LEU A 45 13.63 2.86 -2.15
CA LEU A 45 13.43 2.13 -0.90
C LEU A 45 12.19 2.64 -0.17
N SER A 46 11.99 3.96 -0.07
CA SER A 46 10.80 4.53 0.56
C SER A 46 9.51 4.02 -0.10
N VAL A 47 9.45 3.98 -1.43
CA VAL A 47 8.27 3.46 -2.15
C VAL A 47 8.13 1.95 -1.95
N ALA A 48 9.24 1.20 -2.05
CA ALA A 48 9.24 -0.24 -1.83
C ALA A 48 8.77 -0.61 -0.42
N MET A 49 9.08 0.20 0.59
CA MET A 49 8.67 -0.01 1.97
C MET A 49 7.17 0.18 2.19
N VAL A 50 6.56 1.17 1.52
CA VAL A 50 5.10 1.33 1.52
C VAL A 50 4.42 0.15 0.80
N LEU A 51 4.96 -0.26 -0.36
CA LEU A 51 4.46 -1.43 -1.08
C LEU A 51 4.61 -2.72 -0.26
N PHE A 52 5.72 -2.88 0.45
CA PHE A 52 5.95 -3.98 1.38
C PHE A 52 4.89 -4.00 2.50
N LEU A 53 4.59 -2.86 3.12
CA LEU A 53 3.56 -2.76 4.15
C LEU A 53 2.19 -3.22 3.62
N ILE A 54 1.81 -2.79 2.41
CA ILE A 54 0.55 -3.17 1.80
C ILE A 54 0.55 -4.66 1.42
N ALA A 55 1.63 -5.15 0.82
CA ALA A 55 1.74 -6.54 0.37
C ALA A 55 1.81 -7.53 1.53
N SER A 56 2.57 -7.21 2.58
CA SER A 56 2.72 -8.08 3.76
C SER A 56 1.40 -8.34 4.48
N GLY A 57 0.49 -7.35 4.52
CA GLY A 57 -0.87 -7.53 5.03
C GLY A 57 -1.66 -8.59 4.26
N LEU A 58 -1.69 -8.47 2.92
CA LEU A 58 -2.33 -9.45 2.06
C LEU A 58 -1.68 -10.84 2.19
N THR A 59 -0.35 -10.91 2.15
CA THR A 59 0.40 -12.17 2.30
C THR A 59 0.10 -12.85 3.63
N LEU A 60 0.01 -12.10 4.73
CA LEU A 60 -0.28 -12.66 6.04
C LEU A 60 -1.71 -13.18 6.09
N ILE A 61 -2.70 -12.38 5.69
CA ILE A 61 -4.11 -12.77 5.65
C ILE A 61 -4.27 -14.05 4.84
N PHE A 62 -3.72 -14.08 3.63
CA PHE A 62 -3.83 -15.21 2.74
C PHE A 62 -3.03 -16.42 3.25
N GLY A 63 -1.85 -16.20 3.80
CA GLY A 63 -1.01 -17.26 4.39
C GLY A 63 -1.69 -17.98 5.56
N VAL A 64 -2.49 -17.28 6.36
CA VAL A 64 -3.26 -17.89 7.46
C VAL A 64 -4.63 -18.42 6.97
N LEU A 65 -5.30 -17.63 6.12
CA LEU A 65 -6.69 -17.89 5.74
C LEU A 65 -6.84 -18.82 4.53
N GLY A 66 -5.80 -18.99 3.72
CA GLY A 66 -5.87 -19.75 2.46
C GLY A 66 -6.82 -19.14 1.43
N ILE A 67 -7.23 -17.88 1.61
CA ILE A 67 -8.27 -17.22 0.81
C ILE A 67 -7.73 -15.93 0.22
N VAL A 68 -7.95 -15.77 -1.08
CA VAL A 68 -7.61 -14.56 -1.82
C VAL A 68 -8.60 -13.45 -1.46
N ASN A 69 -8.16 -12.51 -0.63
CA ASN A 69 -8.96 -11.33 -0.35
C ASN A 69 -8.65 -10.20 -1.34
N PHE A 70 -9.41 -10.13 -2.44
CA PHE A 70 -9.29 -9.01 -3.39
C PHE A 70 -9.71 -7.66 -2.79
N ALA A 71 -10.56 -7.66 -1.76
CA ALA A 71 -11.02 -6.45 -1.09
C ALA A 71 -9.94 -5.75 -0.25
N HIS A 72 -8.75 -6.34 -0.10
CA HIS A 72 -7.63 -5.70 0.59
C HIS A 72 -7.33 -4.30 0.06
N GLY A 73 -7.37 -4.08 -1.26
CA GLY A 73 -7.16 -2.75 -1.84
C GLY A 73 -8.21 -1.74 -1.39
N SER A 74 -9.47 -2.16 -1.30
CA SER A 74 -10.56 -1.30 -0.81
C SER A 74 -10.46 -1.02 0.70
N MET A 75 -9.93 -1.96 1.49
CA MET A 75 -9.62 -1.74 2.92
C MET A 75 -8.50 -0.71 3.11
N TYR A 76 -7.45 -0.79 2.28
CA TYR A 76 -6.38 0.22 2.27
C TYR A 76 -6.93 1.61 1.94
N MET A 77 -7.79 1.70 0.91
CA MET A 77 -8.46 2.94 0.55
C MET A 77 -9.34 3.49 1.67
N MET A 78 -10.14 2.66 2.35
CA MET A 78 -10.91 3.08 3.52
C MET A 78 -10.00 3.65 4.62
N GLY A 79 -8.83 3.05 4.85
CA GLY A 79 -7.84 3.58 5.79
C GLY A 79 -7.31 4.95 5.39
N ALA A 80 -6.94 5.13 4.12
CA ALA A 80 -6.46 6.42 3.61
C ALA A 80 -7.50 7.54 3.78
N PHE A 81 -8.76 7.27 3.41
CA PHE A 81 -9.85 8.24 3.58
C PHE A 81 -10.26 8.44 5.04
N SER A 82 -10.19 7.41 5.88
CA SER A 82 -10.43 7.55 7.32
C SER A 82 -9.37 8.45 7.96
N SER A 83 -8.10 8.29 7.59
CA SER A 83 -7.01 9.19 7.99
C SER A 83 -7.29 10.62 7.53
N TYR A 84 -7.71 10.82 6.29
CA TYR A 84 -8.06 12.13 5.76
C TYR A 84 -9.22 12.76 6.55
N TRP A 85 -10.28 11.98 6.80
CA TRP A 85 -11.43 12.42 7.57
C TRP A 85 -11.03 12.84 8.98
N ILE A 86 -10.28 12.01 9.71
CA ILE A 86 -9.79 12.34 11.05
C ILE A 86 -8.94 13.61 11.04
N VAL A 87 -7.97 13.73 10.13
CA VAL A 87 -7.13 14.94 10.04
C VAL A 87 -7.98 16.18 9.72
N SER A 88 -9.00 16.05 8.86
CA SER A 88 -9.90 17.16 8.53
C SER A 88 -10.78 17.60 9.70
N GLN A 89 -11.21 16.68 10.57
CA GLN A 89 -12.02 17.00 11.75
C GLN A 89 -11.19 17.61 12.89
N PHE A 90 -9.93 17.21 13.02
CA PHE A 90 -9.01 17.68 14.08
C PHE A 90 -7.98 18.69 13.54
N ALA A 91 -8.27 19.38 12.43
CA ALA A 91 -7.31 20.24 11.73
C ALA A 91 -6.65 21.30 12.65
N ASP A 92 -7.39 21.80 13.64
CA ASP A 92 -6.93 22.85 14.56
C ASP A 92 -6.07 22.32 15.73
N THR A 93 -5.95 21.00 15.90
CA THR A 93 -5.21 20.39 17.01
C THR A 93 -3.79 20.00 16.59
N TRP A 94 -2.80 20.51 17.33
CA TRP A 94 -1.40 20.08 17.18
C TRP A 94 -1.32 18.58 17.45
N GLY A 95 -1.06 17.78 16.41
CA GLY A 95 -0.95 16.32 16.51
C GLY A 95 -2.08 15.51 15.87
N SER A 96 -2.99 16.14 15.11
CA SER A 96 -4.02 15.46 14.31
C SER A 96 -3.48 14.30 13.45
N PHE A 97 -2.27 14.44 12.90
CA PHE A 97 -1.56 13.39 12.18
C PHE A 97 -1.31 12.14 13.03
N TRP A 98 -0.82 12.31 14.27
CA TRP A 98 -0.51 11.19 15.17
C TRP A 98 -1.78 10.48 15.64
N ILE A 99 -2.84 11.25 15.88
CA ILE A 99 -4.17 10.70 16.21
C ILE A 99 -4.68 9.87 15.03
N ALA A 100 -4.60 10.41 13.81
CA ALA A 100 -5.01 9.69 12.60
C ALA A 100 -4.18 8.42 12.36
N LEU A 101 -2.87 8.46 12.63
CA LEU A 101 -1.98 7.32 12.48
C LEU A 101 -2.41 6.10 13.32
N VAL A 102 -3.00 6.33 14.51
CA VAL A 102 -3.46 5.26 15.40
C VAL A 102 -4.94 4.94 15.19
N LEU A 103 -5.77 5.97 15.07
CA LEU A 103 -7.22 5.82 15.04
C LEU A 103 -7.73 5.28 13.70
N ALA A 104 -7.12 5.66 12.57
CA ALA A 104 -7.58 5.20 11.26
C ALA A 104 -7.40 3.68 11.07
N PRO A 105 -6.24 3.06 11.38
CA PRO A 105 -6.11 1.60 11.34
C PRO A 105 -7.08 0.89 12.29
N LEU A 106 -7.38 1.47 13.46
CA LEU A 106 -8.32 0.89 14.42
C LEU A 106 -9.75 0.86 13.86
N LEU A 107 -10.19 1.95 13.22
CA LEU A 107 -11.50 2.03 12.56
C LEU A 107 -11.61 1.01 11.42
N VAL A 108 -10.57 0.90 10.59
CA VAL A 108 -10.53 -0.10 9.51
C VAL A 108 -10.49 -1.51 10.06
N ALA A 109 -9.76 -1.77 11.16
CA ALA A 109 -9.74 -3.08 11.80
C ALA A 109 -11.12 -3.47 12.34
N LEU A 110 -11.89 -2.51 12.88
CA LEU A 110 -13.26 -2.74 13.34
C LEU A 110 -14.20 -3.06 12.17
N ILE A 111 -14.15 -2.27 11.09
CA ILE A 111 -14.96 -2.49 9.89
C ILE A 111 -14.57 -3.82 9.22
N GLY A 112 -13.27 -4.07 9.07
CA GLY A 112 -12.72 -5.32 8.54
C GLY A 112 -13.11 -6.53 9.38
N GLY A 113 -13.11 -6.41 10.71
CA GLY A 113 -13.58 -7.44 11.63
C GLY A 113 -15.09 -7.69 11.50
N ALA A 114 -15.89 -6.65 11.31
CA ALA A 114 -17.31 -6.80 11.05
C ALA A 114 -17.56 -7.53 9.71
N ILE A 115 -16.85 -7.14 8.65
CA ILE A 115 -16.89 -7.81 7.34
C ILE A 115 -16.45 -9.29 7.45
N GLU A 116 -15.40 -9.56 8.23
CA GLU A 116 -14.90 -10.91 8.48
C GLU A 116 -15.99 -11.79 9.10
N VAL A 117 -16.61 -11.31 10.18
CA VAL A 117 -17.62 -12.07 10.93
C VAL A 117 -18.92 -12.23 10.15
N VAL A 118 -19.37 -11.17 9.48
CA VAL A 118 -20.66 -11.14 8.79
C VAL A 118 -20.57 -11.82 7.42
N LEU A 119 -19.52 -11.59 6.64
CA LEU A 119 -19.48 -12.05 5.26
C LEU A 119 -18.50 -13.21 5.08
N LEU A 120 -17.23 -13.02 5.43
CA LEU A 120 -16.16 -13.94 5.06
C LEU A 120 -16.28 -15.29 5.76
N ARG A 121 -16.50 -15.32 7.08
CA ARG A 121 -16.64 -16.56 7.87
C ARG A 121 -17.75 -17.49 7.35
N ARG A 122 -18.81 -16.94 6.74
CA ARG A 122 -19.93 -17.74 6.19
C ARG A 122 -19.57 -18.47 4.90
N ILE A 123 -18.52 -18.03 4.21
CA ILE A 123 -18.16 -18.48 2.85
C ILE A 123 -16.83 -19.27 2.84
N TYR A 124 -16.12 -19.36 3.97
CA TYR A 124 -14.86 -20.12 4.08
C TYR A 124 -14.97 -21.59 3.68
N GLY A 125 -16.09 -22.25 3.96
CA GLY A 125 -16.33 -23.64 3.57
C GLY A 125 -16.90 -23.83 2.15
N ARG A 126 -17.00 -22.76 1.34
CA ARG A 126 -17.58 -22.80 -0.01
C ARG A 126 -16.47 -22.82 -1.08
N PRO A 127 -16.78 -23.25 -2.33
CA PRO A 127 -15.81 -23.26 -3.42
C PRO A 127 -15.17 -21.88 -3.64
N GLN A 128 -13.90 -21.87 -4.05
CA GLN A 128 -13.07 -20.65 -4.23
C GLN A 128 -13.76 -19.55 -5.05
N PHE A 129 -14.53 -19.94 -6.07
CA PHE A 129 -15.32 -19.00 -6.89
C PHE A 129 -16.25 -18.09 -6.07
N HIS A 130 -16.89 -18.61 -5.02
CA HIS A 130 -17.79 -17.83 -4.17
C HIS A 130 -17.03 -16.77 -3.35
N GLN A 131 -15.79 -17.08 -2.95
CA GLN A 131 -14.93 -16.16 -2.21
C GLN A 131 -14.48 -14.99 -3.10
N PHE A 132 -14.14 -15.29 -4.36
CA PHE A 132 -13.80 -14.28 -5.35
C PHE A 132 -14.98 -13.37 -5.66
N LEU A 133 -16.17 -13.94 -5.89
CA LEU A 133 -17.38 -13.17 -6.17
C LEU A 133 -17.74 -12.23 -5.02
N LEU A 134 -17.66 -12.73 -3.78
CA LEU A 134 -17.92 -11.93 -2.58
C LEU A 134 -16.92 -10.78 -2.44
N THR A 135 -15.62 -11.07 -2.53
CA THR A 135 -14.57 -10.07 -2.33
C THR A 135 -14.56 -9.04 -3.47
N PHE A 136 -14.88 -9.44 -4.69
CA PHE A 136 -15.09 -8.51 -5.81
C PHE A 136 -16.31 -7.62 -5.59
N GLY A 137 -17.44 -8.18 -5.18
CA GLY A 137 -18.63 -7.39 -4.81
C GLY A 137 -18.32 -6.41 -3.68
N LEU A 138 -17.53 -6.83 -2.70
CA LEU A 138 -17.11 -5.98 -1.58
C LEU A 138 -16.21 -4.82 -2.05
N ILE A 139 -15.29 -5.05 -2.99
CA ILE A 139 -14.50 -3.98 -3.62
C ILE A 139 -15.42 -2.91 -4.21
N LEU A 140 -16.43 -3.32 -4.99
CA LEU A 140 -17.34 -2.39 -5.66
C LEU A 140 -18.19 -1.60 -4.65
N ILE A 141 -18.79 -2.29 -3.68
CA ILE A 141 -19.62 -1.64 -2.64
C ILE A 141 -18.79 -0.65 -1.84
N ILE A 142 -17.60 -1.06 -1.38
CA ILE A 142 -16.74 -0.16 -0.60
C ILE A 142 -16.29 1.02 -1.47
N ALA A 143 -15.87 0.78 -2.71
CA ALA A 143 -15.46 1.86 -3.62
C ALA A 143 -16.58 2.87 -3.87
N ASP A 144 -17.81 2.41 -4.09
CA ASP A 144 -18.96 3.28 -4.29
C ASP A 144 -19.33 4.03 -3.02
N VAL A 145 -19.35 3.38 -1.86
CA VAL A 145 -19.60 4.05 -0.56
C VAL A 145 -18.57 5.14 -0.29
N MET A 146 -17.29 4.87 -0.54
CA MET A 146 -16.22 5.85 -0.36
C MET A 146 -16.33 7.00 -1.35
N ARG A 147 -16.66 6.71 -2.62
CA ARG A 147 -16.88 7.73 -3.65
C ARG A 147 -18.10 8.60 -3.35
N MET A 148 -19.18 8.02 -2.79
CA MET A 148 -20.36 8.78 -2.35
C MET A 148 -20.05 9.67 -1.15
N SER A 149 -19.19 9.20 -0.22
CA SER A 149 -18.88 9.92 1.01
C SER A 149 -17.86 11.04 0.82
N PHE A 150 -16.83 10.83 -0.02
CA PHE A 150 -15.68 11.73 -0.17
C PHE A 150 -15.56 12.36 -1.57
N GLY A 151 -16.39 11.94 -2.52
CA GLY A 151 -16.29 12.34 -3.93
C GLY A 151 -15.27 11.53 -4.72
N GLY A 152 -15.14 11.85 -6.01
CA GLY A 152 -14.18 11.22 -6.92
C GLY A 152 -12.86 12.00 -7.07
N GLU A 153 -12.63 13.03 -6.26
CA GLU A 153 -11.44 13.86 -6.32
C GLU A 153 -10.27 13.28 -5.55
N PHE A 154 -9.06 13.62 -5.99
CA PHE A 154 -7.85 13.28 -5.24
C PHE A 154 -7.80 14.07 -3.93
N LYS A 155 -7.83 13.37 -2.80
CA LYS A 155 -7.65 13.96 -1.46
C LYS A 155 -6.24 13.64 -0.97
N SER A 156 -5.54 14.69 -0.52
CA SER A 156 -4.19 14.58 0.04
C SER A 156 -4.18 15.14 1.45
N ILE A 157 -3.41 14.50 2.32
CA ILE A 157 -3.19 14.95 3.69
C ILE A 157 -1.87 15.72 3.70
N GLY A 158 -1.89 16.94 4.24
CA GLY A 158 -0.68 17.72 4.45
C GLY A 158 0.28 16.99 5.40
N ARG A 159 1.58 17.09 5.13
CA ARG A 159 2.60 16.53 6.04
C ARG A 159 2.59 17.34 7.34
N PRO A 160 2.73 16.71 8.52
CA PRO A 160 2.83 17.45 9.77
C PRO A 160 4.10 18.32 9.77
N GLU A 161 4.05 19.47 10.45
CA GLU A 161 5.15 20.43 10.49
C GLU A 161 6.47 19.80 10.97
N LEU A 162 6.40 18.89 11.96
CA LEU A 162 7.56 18.14 12.47
C LEU A 162 8.27 17.25 11.43
N LEU A 163 7.61 16.87 10.32
CA LEU A 163 8.18 16.05 9.25
C LEU A 163 8.22 16.77 7.89
N SER A 164 7.99 18.08 7.89
CA SER A 164 8.09 18.91 6.69
C SER A 164 9.54 19.27 6.31
N GLY A 165 10.50 18.97 7.20
CA GLY A 165 11.92 19.19 6.98
C GLY A 165 12.57 18.26 5.96
N SER A 166 13.84 18.54 5.67
CA SER A 166 14.68 17.71 4.82
C SER A 166 16.08 17.58 5.41
N VAL A 167 16.59 16.36 5.45
CA VAL A 167 17.96 16.07 5.87
C VAL A 167 18.86 16.04 4.65
N SER A 168 20.01 16.69 4.70
CA SER A 168 21.00 16.61 3.63
C SER A 168 21.70 15.25 3.62
N VAL A 169 21.40 14.42 2.62
CA VAL A 169 22.09 13.15 2.36
C VAL A 169 23.06 13.39 1.20
N LEU A 170 24.37 13.30 1.45
CA LEU A 170 25.42 13.53 0.45
C LEU A 170 25.23 14.83 -0.36
N GLY A 171 24.85 15.92 0.32
CA GLY A 171 24.63 17.23 -0.30
C GLY A 171 23.28 17.42 -1.01
N ARG A 172 22.37 16.43 -0.96
CA ARG A 172 21.01 16.51 -1.54
C ARG A 172 19.94 16.49 -0.44
N PRO A 173 18.93 17.37 -0.47
CA PRO A 173 17.87 17.39 0.54
C PRO A 173 16.94 16.19 0.37
N PHE A 174 16.95 15.26 1.33
CA PHE A 174 16.04 14.12 1.37
C PHE A 174 14.92 14.37 2.39
N PRO A 175 13.63 14.25 2.01
CA PRO A 175 12.51 14.54 2.91
C PRO A 175 12.51 13.67 4.17
N GLU A 176 12.37 14.28 5.35
CA GLU A 176 12.31 13.56 6.64
C GLU A 176 11.14 12.59 6.70
N TYR A 177 10.02 12.95 6.08
CA TYR A 177 8.84 12.10 5.94
C TYR A 177 9.14 10.73 5.32
N ASN A 178 10.04 10.66 4.32
CA ASN A 178 10.41 9.39 3.69
C ASN A 178 11.24 8.52 4.63
N ILE A 179 12.13 9.13 5.41
CA ILE A 179 12.91 8.43 6.44
C ILE A 179 11.97 7.85 7.50
N PHE A 180 10.98 8.63 7.93
CA PHE A 180 9.95 8.16 8.86
C PHE A 180 9.16 6.98 8.29
N LEU A 181 8.73 7.05 7.02
CA LEU A 181 8.04 5.92 6.37
C LEU A 181 8.90 4.65 6.34
N ILE A 182 10.19 4.77 6.00
CA ILE A 182 11.13 3.64 6.02
C ILE A 182 11.26 3.08 7.45
N ALA A 183 11.41 3.95 8.45
CA ALA A 183 11.55 3.53 9.85
C ALA A 183 10.30 2.81 10.37
N VAL A 184 9.10 3.32 10.09
CA VAL A 184 7.83 2.69 10.46
C VAL A 184 7.68 1.35 9.76
N ALA A 185 7.95 1.27 8.45
CA ALA A 185 7.87 0.03 7.70
C ALA A 185 8.86 -1.04 8.20
N LEU A 186 10.10 -0.66 8.53
CA LEU A 186 11.06 -1.55 9.19
C LEU A 186 10.55 -2.02 10.55
N GLY A 187 10.00 -1.10 11.36
CA GLY A 187 9.42 -1.42 12.65
C GLY A 187 8.29 -2.45 12.55
N VAL A 188 7.39 -2.29 11.57
CA VAL A 188 6.32 -3.26 11.28
C VAL A 188 6.91 -4.58 10.77
N ALA A 189 7.91 -4.55 9.88
CA ALA A 189 8.56 -5.76 9.37
C ALA A 189 9.18 -6.58 10.51
N VAL A 190 9.96 -5.93 11.38
CA VAL A 190 10.57 -6.56 12.55
C VAL A 190 9.50 -7.01 13.54
N GLY A 191 8.47 -6.20 13.78
CA GLY A 191 7.35 -6.54 14.64
C GLY A 191 6.59 -7.78 14.14
N MET A 192 6.30 -7.86 12.85
CA MET A 192 5.68 -9.02 12.22
C MET A 192 6.59 -10.25 12.29
N TRP A 193 7.89 -10.10 12.02
CA TRP A 193 8.85 -11.19 12.16
C TRP A 193 8.92 -11.72 13.60
N LEU A 194 9.02 -10.84 14.60
CA LEU A 194 9.00 -11.22 16.01
C LEU A 194 7.68 -11.87 16.40
N MET A 195 6.54 -11.32 15.96
CA MET A 195 5.22 -11.89 16.24
C MET A 195 5.10 -13.30 15.65
N LEU A 196 5.47 -13.51 14.38
CA LEU A 196 5.36 -14.81 13.75
C LEU A 196 6.38 -15.81 14.34
N GLN A 197 7.63 -15.40 14.53
CA GLN A 197 8.71 -16.31 14.93
C GLN A 197 8.79 -16.58 16.43
N ARG A 198 8.56 -15.57 17.27
CA ARG A 198 8.78 -15.66 18.72
C ARG A 198 7.50 -15.78 19.55
N SER A 199 6.32 -15.40 19.02
CA SER A 199 5.08 -15.42 19.82
C SER A 199 4.33 -16.76 19.76
N ARG A 200 3.50 -17.02 20.78
CA ARG A 200 2.57 -18.17 20.79
C ARG A 200 1.57 -18.10 19.63
N LEU A 201 1.07 -16.90 19.35
CA LEU A 201 0.12 -16.63 18.27
C LEU A 201 0.72 -16.99 16.90
N GLY A 202 2.01 -16.70 16.68
CA GLY A 202 2.74 -17.11 15.49
C GLY A 202 2.89 -18.62 15.32
N ARG A 203 3.02 -19.37 16.42
CA ARG A 203 3.03 -20.85 16.39
C ARG A 203 1.67 -21.39 15.97
N THR A 204 0.58 -20.85 16.51
CA THR A 204 -0.79 -21.22 16.12
C THR A 204 -1.07 -20.89 14.66
N ILE A 205 -0.68 -19.69 14.20
CA ILE A 205 -0.82 -19.28 12.80
C ILE A 205 -0.11 -20.25 11.86
N ARG A 206 1.14 -20.61 12.14
CA ARG A 206 1.88 -21.55 11.30
C ARG A 206 1.30 -22.96 11.34
N ALA A 207 0.85 -23.43 12.50
CA ALA A 207 0.17 -24.71 12.62
C ALA A 207 -1.11 -24.74 11.77
N ALA A 208 -1.91 -23.66 11.84
CA ALA A 208 -3.11 -23.51 11.01
C ALA A 208 -2.79 -23.39 9.52
N ALA A 209 -1.66 -22.79 9.14
CA ALA A 209 -1.23 -22.70 7.75
C ALA A 209 -0.72 -24.05 7.18
N SER A 210 -0.12 -24.91 8.02
CA SER A 210 0.37 -26.23 7.60
C SER A 210 -0.75 -27.26 7.45
N ASP A 211 -1.72 -27.30 8.37
CA ASP A 211 -2.86 -28.21 8.28
C ASP A 211 -4.11 -27.61 8.93
N ARG A 212 -4.94 -26.97 8.10
CA ARG A 212 -6.21 -26.37 8.52
C ARG A 212 -7.21 -27.40 9.02
N GLU A 213 -7.20 -28.60 8.47
CA GLU A 213 -8.20 -29.63 8.76
C GLU A 213 -7.95 -30.24 10.14
N MET A 214 -6.70 -30.64 10.42
CA MET A 214 -6.28 -31.13 11.74
C MET A 214 -6.43 -30.07 12.85
N THR A 215 -6.14 -28.80 12.56
CA THR A 215 -6.28 -27.74 13.57
C THR A 215 -7.74 -27.41 13.89
N SER A 216 -8.65 -27.55 12.92
CA SER A 216 -10.09 -27.37 13.15
C SER A 216 -10.73 -28.47 14.02
N ALA A 217 -10.09 -29.64 14.11
CA ALA A 217 -10.56 -30.78 14.92
C ALA A 217 -10.19 -30.68 16.42
N LEU A 218 -9.32 -29.75 16.81
CA LEU A 218 -8.82 -29.60 18.19
C LEU A 218 -9.65 -28.63 19.05
N GLY A 219 -10.65 -27.96 18.49
CA GLY A 219 -11.51 -26.98 19.17
C GLY A 219 -11.05 -25.54 19.02
#